data_AF-A0A7S1QGL6-F1
#
_entry.id   AF-A0A7S1QGL6-F1
#
_cell.length_a   1.000
_cell.length_b   1.000
_cell.length_c   1.000
_cell.angle_alpha   90.00
_cell.angle_beta   90.00
_cell.angle_gamma   90.00
#
_symmetry.space_group_name_H-M   'P 1'
#
loop_
_entity.id
_entity.type
_entity.pdbx_description
1 polymer ?
#
loop_
_entity_poly.entity_id
_entity_poly.type
_entity_poly.pdbx_seq_one_letter_code
_entity_poly.pdbx_strand_id
1 'polypeptide(L)'
;PRPRARAPRACARGLGARGEMAAADGGEGAEPADGDVILGAQALIFVGFFVVGICCWRACCCFVCRCCCGRKAAAAEEAAPTNVQVNGHDVPVVHLRQRKELLTAYVLWFCTGVFGGHLFYLERVAHGFLAVWSGNFFMLGWFLDLLLLPTYVRAANRCSVASSTSDGSFRGILCRLPPIIFLFISMLFGGYFFMPRTLHNLGVIDIDQAIAGTDGNPYDILGVPRDSSKDAATDAFLEKMKPLLTLPSCDGVCVTKKIQLAKAYEFMQGTPWRTEAKSTSSEGKQSGRDDLDRDSTEGRWADWADFLNAEWMEIKNAIGEHMPRQEGEAHSKRSRQRQRPRPKSGQKPPPTGRERPSRGSPSPATARKERKGKPRAGGPGGPSEL
;
A
#
# COMPACT_ATOMS: atom_id res chain seq x y z
N PRO A 1 -49.26 -39.63 17.11
CA PRO A 1 -48.83 -39.77 18.51
C PRO A 1 -47.30 -39.71 18.65
N ARG A 2 -46.76 -38.50 18.86
CA ARG A 2 -45.34 -38.24 19.17
C ARG A 2 -45.22 -37.86 20.65
N PRO A 3 -44.29 -38.40 21.44
CA PRO A 3 -44.14 -38.00 22.84
C PRO A 3 -43.36 -36.69 22.97
N ARG A 4 -43.86 -35.81 23.85
CA ARG A 4 -43.25 -34.55 24.26
C ARG A 4 -42.09 -34.82 25.23
N ALA A 5 -40.91 -34.30 24.92
CA ALA A 5 -39.76 -34.32 25.82
C ALA A 5 -39.90 -33.24 26.90
N ARG A 6 -39.58 -33.61 28.14
CA ARG A 6 -39.63 -32.80 29.36
C ARG A 6 -38.40 -31.90 29.47
N ALA A 7 -38.61 -30.68 29.97
CA ALA A 7 -37.56 -29.79 30.46
C ALA A 7 -37.08 -30.21 31.87
N PRO A 8 -35.79 -30.05 32.20
CA PRO A 8 -35.33 -30.14 33.58
C PRO A 8 -35.29 -28.77 34.27
N ARG A 9 -35.57 -28.82 35.58
CA ARG A 9 -35.64 -27.73 36.55
C ARG A 9 -34.27 -27.29 37.07
N ALA A 10 -34.29 -26.06 37.54
CA ALA A 10 -33.36 -25.31 38.40
C ALA A 10 -32.40 -26.10 39.32
N CYS A 11 -31.19 -25.56 39.44
CA CYS A 11 -30.33 -25.69 40.61
C CYS A 11 -30.05 -24.29 41.18
N ALA A 12 -30.48 -24.06 42.42
CA ALA A 12 -30.14 -22.92 43.25
C ALA A 12 -29.26 -23.41 44.40
N ARG A 13 -28.09 -22.76 44.59
CA ARG A 13 -27.18 -22.73 45.77
C ARG A 13 -25.94 -21.96 45.31
N GLY A 14 -25.33 -21.04 46.05
CA GLY A 14 -25.54 -20.59 47.41
C GLY A 14 -24.67 -19.33 47.65
N LEU A 15 -25.09 -18.56 48.65
CA LEU A 15 -24.42 -17.38 49.17
C LEU A 15 -23.05 -17.71 49.79
N GLY A 16 -22.06 -16.84 49.61
CA GLY A 16 -20.83 -16.88 50.41
C GLY A 16 -19.81 -15.80 50.05
N ALA A 17 -19.48 -14.99 51.06
CA ALA A 17 -18.28 -14.17 51.24
C ALA A 17 -18.23 -12.77 50.57
N ARG A 18 -18.58 -11.77 51.39
CA ARG A 18 -18.04 -10.40 51.39
C ARG A 18 -16.51 -10.44 51.41
N GLY A 19 -15.89 -9.80 50.42
CA GLY A 19 -14.51 -9.31 50.50
C GLY A 19 -14.53 -7.80 50.29
N GLU A 20 -13.92 -7.07 51.22
CA GLU A 20 -13.65 -5.63 51.18
C GLU A 20 -13.07 -5.20 49.82
N MET A 21 -13.80 -4.35 49.10
CA MET A 21 -13.25 -3.56 48.02
C MET A 21 -12.79 -2.22 48.60
N ALA A 22 -11.48 -2.06 48.67
CA ALA A 22 -10.84 -0.77 48.84
C ALA A 22 -11.27 0.17 47.71
N ALA A 23 -11.80 1.32 48.10
CA ALA A 23 -12.08 2.42 47.20
C ALA A 23 -10.78 2.95 46.61
N ALA A 24 -10.48 2.56 45.37
CA ALA A 24 -9.57 3.29 44.50
C ALA A 24 -10.36 4.42 43.86
N ASP A 25 -10.21 5.58 44.47
CA ASP A 25 -10.65 6.89 43.98
C ASP A 25 -9.79 7.31 42.78
N GLY A 26 -10.39 7.99 41.79
CA GLY A 26 -9.67 8.59 40.66
C GLY A 26 -9.66 7.82 39.34
N GLY A 27 -10.81 7.30 38.89
CA GLY A 27 -10.99 6.89 37.49
C GLY A 27 -11.19 8.12 36.59
N GLU A 28 -10.11 8.84 36.27
CA GLU A 28 -10.11 9.71 35.09
C GLU A 28 -10.42 8.82 33.89
N GLY A 29 -11.54 9.10 33.23
CA GLY A 29 -11.99 8.35 32.07
C GLY A 29 -10.91 8.42 31.00
N ALA A 30 -10.16 7.33 30.84
CA ALA A 30 -9.27 7.14 29.71
C ALA A 30 -10.12 7.31 28.45
N GLU A 31 -10.00 8.46 27.79
CA GLU A 31 -10.59 8.66 26.48
C GLU A 31 -10.07 7.53 25.58
N PRO A 32 -10.95 6.84 24.84
CA PRO A 32 -10.53 5.80 23.93
C PRO A 32 -9.53 6.41 22.95
N ALA A 33 -8.31 5.91 22.96
CA ALA A 33 -7.24 6.48 22.17
C ALA A 33 -7.64 6.52 20.68
N ASP A 34 -7.48 7.70 20.08
CA ASP A 34 -7.97 8.01 18.72
C ASP A 34 -7.50 7.03 17.63
N GLY A 35 -6.41 6.29 17.89
CA GLY A 35 -5.85 5.31 16.95
C GLY A 35 -6.78 4.15 16.61
N ASP A 36 -7.47 3.58 17.60
CA ASP A 36 -8.40 2.45 17.37
C ASP A 36 -9.67 2.91 16.64
N VAL A 37 -10.07 4.16 16.88
CA VAL A 37 -11.20 4.78 16.19
C VAL A 37 -10.89 4.97 14.71
N ILE A 38 -9.66 5.35 14.35
CA ILE A 38 -9.26 5.54 12.94
C ILE A 38 -9.22 4.20 12.19
N LEU A 39 -8.63 3.15 12.79
CA LEU A 39 -8.56 1.83 12.16
C LEU A 39 -9.97 1.22 12.01
N GLY A 40 -10.81 1.34 13.03
CA GLY A 40 -12.20 0.92 12.99
C GLY A 40 -13.03 1.69 11.96
N ALA A 41 -12.87 3.02 11.90
CA ALA A 41 -13.55 3.86 10.93
C ALA A 41 -13.13 3.53 9.49
N GLN A 42 -11.83 3.32 9.23
CA GLN A 42 -11.36 2.90 7.90
C GLN A 42 -11.88 1.52 7.52
N ALA A 43 -11.87 0.55 8.43
CA ALA A 43 -12.45 -0.76 8.17
C ALA A 43 -13.96 -0.65 7.82
N LEU A 44 -14.70 0.19 8.54
CA LEU A 44 -16.12 0.47 8.25
C LEU A 44 -16.31 1.18 6.91
N ILE A 45 -15.40 2.09 6.52
CA ILE A 45 -15.42 2.75 5.21
C ILE A 45 -15.18 1.72 4.10
N PHE A 46 -14.19 0.83 4.25
CA PHE A 46 -13.94 -0.24 3.27
C PHE A 46 -15.13 -1.19 3.15
N VAL A 47 -15.69 -1.63 4.27
CA VAL A 47 -16.90 -2.46 4.30
C VAL A 47 -18.09 -1.70 3.69
N GLY A 48 -18.22 -0.41 3.95
CA GLY A 48 -19.24 0.47 3.38
C GLY A 48 -19.14 0.56 1.86
N PHE A 49 -17.94 0.87 1.33
CA PHE A 49 -17.69 0.89 -0.11
C PHE A 49 -17.93 -0.46 -0.77
N PHE A 50 -17.58 -1.55 -0.08
CA PHE A 50 -17.83 -2.91 -0.53
C PHE A 50 -19.34 -3.22 -0.63
N VAL A 51 -20.09 -2.90 0.43
CA VAL A 51 -21.55 -3.11 0.47
C VAL A 51 -22.26 -2.22 -0.54
N VAL A 52 -21.91 -0.94 -0.63
CA VAL A 52 -22.47 -0.01 -1.63
C VAL A 52 -22.11 -0.46 -3.04
N GLY A 53 -20.87 -0.90 -3.28
CA GLY A 53 -20.43 -1.47 -4.55
C GLY A 53 -21.27 -2.69 -4.95
N ILE A 54 -21.49 -3.62 -4.03
CA ILE A 54 -22.35 -4.80 -4.25
C ILE A 54 -23.82 -4.40 -4.46
N CYS A 55 -24.34 -3.43 -3.70
CA CYS A 55 -25.73 -2.97 -3.82
C CYS A 55 -25.98 -2.25 -5.15
N CYS A 56 -25.12 -1.29 -5.51
CA CYS A 56 -25.14 -0.61 -6.81
C CYS A 56 -24.96 -1.61 -7.95
N TRP A 57 -24.08 -2.60 -7.78
CA TRP A 57 -23.91 -3.67 -8.74
C TRP A 57 -25.17 -4.52 -8.90
N ARG A 58 -25.81 -4.95 -7.82
CA ARG A 58 -27.06 -5.72 -7.87
C ARG A 58 -28.17 -4.89 -8.50
N ALA A 59 -28.28 -3.60 -8.19
CA ALA A 59 -29.25 -2.70 -8.79
C ALA A 59 -29.01 -2.53 -10.30
N CYS A 60 -27.77 -2.29 -10.71
CA CYS A 60 -27.37 -2.14 -12.11
C CYS A 60 -27.54 -3.45 -12.89
N CYS A 61 -27.12 -4.57 -12.30
CA CYS A 61 -27.33 -5.91 -12.86
C CYS A 61 -28.81 -6.24 -12.95
N CYS A 62 -29.65 -5.87 -12.00
CA CYS A 62 -31.09 -6.06 -12.10
C CYS A 62 -31.68 -5.20 -13.22
N PHE A 63 -31.22 -3.96 -13.40
CA PHE A 63 -31.68 -3.09 -14.49
C PHE A 63 -31.27 -3.63 -15.86
N VAL A 64 -29.99 -3.99 -16.03
CA VAL A 64 -29.48 -4.60 -17.26
C VAL A 64 -30.09 -5.98 -17.48
N CYS A 65 -30.17 -6.85 -16.45
CA CYS A 65 -30.80 -8.17 -16.55
C CYS A 65 -32.30 -8.09 -16.84
N ARG A 66 -33.06 -7.11 -16.36
CA ARG A 66 -34.51 -7.02 -16.62
C ARG A 66 -34.80 -6.70 -18.09
N CYS A 67 -33.98 -5.86 -18.73
CA CYS A 67 -34.01 -5.67 -20.19
C CYS A 67 -33.58 -6.92 -20.98
N CYS A 68 -32.90 -7.85 -20.32
CA CYS A 68 -32.12 -8.90 -20.95
C CYS A 68 -32.73 -10.31 -20.81
N CYS A 69 -33.34 -10.61 -19.67
CA CYS A 69 -34.08 -11.85 -19.39
C CYS A 69 -35.50 -11.78 -19.97
N GLY A 70 -36.10 -10.59 -20.05
CA GLY A 70 -37.40 -10.41 -20.71
C GLY A 70 -37.40 -10.81 -22.19
N ARG A 71 -36.31 -10.54 -22.93
CA ARG A 71 -36.15 -10.98 -24.33
C ARG A 71 -35.90 -12.48 -24.48
N LYS A 72 -35.25 -13.14 -23.50
CA LYS A 72 -34.98 -14.59 -23.58
C LYS A 72 -36.24 -15.42 -23.38
N ALA A 73 -37.17 -14.96 -22.55
CA ALA A 73 -38.47 -15.63 -22.39
C ALA A 73 -39.28 -15.58 -23.70
N ALA A 74 -39.30 -14.44 -24.38
CA ALA A 74 -40.00 -14.29 -25.66
C ALA A 74 -39.32 -15.05 -26.82
N ALA A 75 -37.99 -15.14 -26.84
CA ALA A 75 -37.26 -15.88 -27.89
C ALA A 75 -37.23 -17.41 -27.69
N ALA A 76 -37.50 -17.89 -26.48
CA ALA A 76 -37.59 -19.33 -26.20
C ALA A 76 -38.92 -19.95 -26.71
N GLU A 77 -39.92 -19.12 -26.99
CA GLU A 77 -41.25 -19.57 -27.45
C GLU A 77 -41.28 -19.88 -28.96
N GLU A 78 -40.31 -19.41 -29.75
CA GLU A 78 -40.16 -19.70 -31.20
C GLU A 78 -39.00 -20.68 -31.51
N ALA A 79 -38.68 -21.62 -30.62
CA ALA A 79 -37.53 -22.49 -30.82
C ALA A 79 -37.73 -23.50 -31.99
N ALA A 80 -36.95 -23.27 -33.05
CA ALA A 80 -36.72 -24.16 -34.19
C ALA A 80 -36.23 -25.57 -33.77
N PRO A 81 -36.19 -26.57 -34.68
CA PRO A 81 -36.21 -27.99 -34.33
C PRO A 81 -35.10 -28.40 -33.34
N THR A 82 -35.52 -29.13 -32.32
CA THR A 82 -34.76 -29.52 -31.12
C THR A 82 -33.67 -30.57 -31.37
N ASN A 83 -33.69 -31.23 -32.54
CA ASN A 83 -32.83 -32.37 -32.85
C ASN A 83 -32.07 -32.17 -34.16
N VAL A 84 -30.80 -32.56 -34.17
CA VAL A 84 -29.96 -32.63 -35.37
C VAL A 84 -29.59 -34.09 -35.60
N GLN A 85 -29.78 -34.59 -36.82
CA GLN A 85 -29.32 -35.93 -37.16
C GLN A 85 -27.80 -35.96 -37.32
N VAL A 86 -27.14 -36.72 -36.45
CA VAL A 86 -25.71 -37.04 -36.54
C VAL A 86 -25.61 -38.55 -36.75
N ASN A 87 -25.11 -38.98 -37.91
CA ASN A 87 -25.02 -40.40 -38.29
C ASN A 87 -26.37 -41.14 -38.24
N GLY A 88 -27.48 -40.47 -38.57
CA GLY A 88 -28.82 -41.07 -38.58
C GLY A 88 -29.48 -41.18 -37.20
N HIS A 89 -28.84 -40.69 -36.14
CA HIS A 89 -29.45 -40.55 -34.81
C HIS A 89 -29.83 -39.10 -34.53
N ASP A 90 -31.06 -38.87 -34.08
CA ASP A 90 -31.52 -37.58 -33.59
C ASP A 90 -30.84 -37.28 -32.25
N VAL A 91 -29.85 -36.38 -32.26
CA VAL A 91 -29.21 -35.90 -31.04
C VAL A 91 -29.80 -34.53 -30.69
N PRO A 92 -30.31 -34.34 -29.47
CA PRO A 92 -30.80 -33.02 -29.07
C PRO A 92 -29.65 -32.01 -29.07
N VAL A 93 -29.90 -30.84 -29.66
CA VAL A 93 -28.90 -29.75 -29.85
C VAL A 93 -28.19 -29.37 -28.55
N VAL A 94 -28.84 -29.60 -27.41
CA VAL A 94 -28.30 -29.37 -26.05
C VAL A 94 -27.02 -30.16 -25.77
N HIS A 95 -26.79 -31.29 -26.45
CA HIS A 95 -25.58 -32.12 -26.28
C HIS A 95 -24.45 -31.74 -27.23
N LEU A 96 -24.66 -30.82 -28.17
CA LEU A 96 -23.60 -30.32 -29.03
C LEU A 96 -22.71 -29.36 -28.25
N ARG A 97 -21.39 -29.50 -28.42
CA ARG A 97 -20.41 -28.60 -27.81
C ARG A 97 -20.66 -27.18 -28.32
N GLN A 98 -20.92 -26.27 -27.39
CA GLN A 98 -21.18 -24.85 -27.70
C GLN A 98 -19.96 -24.22 -28.35
N ARG A 99 -20.20 -23.37 -29.36
CA ARG A 99 -19.14 -22.61 -30.02
C ARG A 99 -18.63 -21.52 -29.09
N LYS A 100 -17.31 -21.49 -28.89
CA LYS A 100 -16.65 -20.49 -28.06
C LYS A 100 -16.43 -19.21 -28.87
N GLU A 101 -16.68 -18.07 -28.25
CA GLU A 101 -16.49 -16.76 -28.85
C GLU A 101 -15.09 -16.22 -28.58
N LEU A 102 -14.45 -15.70 -29.64
CA LEU A 102 -13.12 -15.10 -29.53
C LEU A 102 -13.14 -13.84 -28.64
N LEU A 103 -14.19 -13.02 -28.74
CA LEU A 103 -14.35 -11.82 -27.93
C LEU A 103 -14.46 -12.15 -26.44
N THR A 104 -15.25 -13.19 -26.10
CA THR A 104 -15.38 -13.69 -24.72
C THR A 104 -14.04 -14.16 -24.18
N ALA A 105 -13.27 -14.90 -25.00
CA ALA A 105 -11.92 -15.30 -24.61
C ALA A 105 -11.02 -14.09 -24.34
N TYR A 106 -11.07 -13.03 -25.17
CA TYR A 106 -10.26 -11.82 -24.97
C TYR A 106 -10.64 -11.04 -23.72
N VAL A 107 -11.93 -10.88 -23.44
CA VAL A 107 -12.38 -10.22 -22.20
C VAL A 107 -11.95 -11.02 -20.98
N LEU A 108 -12.09 -12.34 -21.03
CA LEU A 108 -11.66 -13.19 -19.93
C LEU A 108 -10.13 -13.19 -19.78
N TRP A 109 -9.38 -13.11 -20.87
CA TRP A 109 -7.92 -12.94 -20.86
C TRP A 109 -7.50 -11.60 -20.27
N PHE A 110 -8.13 -10.49 -20.67
CA PHE A 110 -7.77 -9.18 -20.13
C PHE A 110 -8.03 -9.11 -18.62
N CYS A 111 -9.17 -9.62 -18.18
CA CYS A 111 -9.63 -9.44 -16.80
C CYS A 111 -9.14 -10.50 -15.82
N THR A 112 -8.96 -11.74 -16.29
CA THR A 112 -8.54 -12.88 -15.45
C THR A 112 -7.29 -13.57 -15.99
N GLY A 113 -6.59 -12.96 -16.95
CA GLY A 113 -5.45 -13.56 -17.62
C GLY A 113 -4.27 -13.81 -16.70
N VAL A 114 -4.08 -13.00 -15.66
CA VAL A 114 -3.06 -13.26 -14.62
C VAL A 114 -3.29 -14.61 -13.92
N PHE A 115 -4.54 -15.03 -13.83
CA PHE A 115 -4.95 -16.31 -13.25
C PHE A 115 -5.31 -17.37 -14.31
N GLY A 116 -5.14 -17.08 -15.60
CA GLY A 116 -5.48 -18.02 -16.67
C GLY A 116 -6.97 -18.34 -16.81
N GLY A 117 -7.90 -17.46 -16.41
CA GLY A 117 -9.35 -17.72 -16.49
C GLY A 117 -9.85 -18.07 -17.91
N HIS A 118 -9.23 -17.47 -18.92
CA HIS A 118 -9.49 -17.78 -20.33
C HIS A 118 -9.10 -19.21 -20.74
N LEU A 119 -8.13 -19.84 -20.08
CA LEU A 119 -7.74 -21.23 -20.32
C LEU A 119 -8.81 -22.21 -19.83
N PHE A 120 -9.45 -21.89 -18.70
CA PHE A 120 -10.60 -22.66 -18.20
C PHE A 120 -11.80 -22.55 -19.14
N TYR A 121 -12.06 -21.37 -19.69
CA TYR A 121 -13.12 -21.16 -20.69
C TYR A 121 -12.92 -22.00 -21.97
N LEU A 122 -11.66 -22.16 -22.38
CA LEU A 122 -11.24 -22.99 -23.51
C LEU A 122 -11.08 -24.48 -23.16
N GLU A 123 -11.51 -24.89 -21.95
CA GLU A 123 -11.48 -26.27 -21.44
C GLU A 123 -10.06 -26.85 -21.35
N ARG A 124 -9.06 -25.99 -21.15
CA ARG A 124 -7.64 -26.37 -20.95
C ARG A 124 -7.26 -26.33 -19.48
N VAL A 125 -7.93 -27.15 -18.68
CA VAL A 125 -7.85 -27.16 -17.21
C VAL A 125 -6.41 -27.30 -16.70
N ALA A 126 -5.60 -28.18 -17.29
CA ALA A 126 -4.19 -28.36 -16.89
C ALA A 126 -3.34 -27.10 -17.06
N HIS A 127 -3.52 -26.37 -18.18
CA HIS A 127 -2.81 -25.11 -18.41
C HIS A 127 -3.34 -24.00 -17.50
N GLY A 128 -4.65 -23.98 -17.24
CA GLY A 128 -5.28 -23.08 -16.27
C GLY A 128 -4.70 -23.24 -14.87
N PHE A 129 -4.59 -24.46 -14.35
CA PHE A 129 -3.97 -24.71 -13.04
C PHE A 129 -2.50 -24.29 -13.00
N LEU A 130 -1.75 -24.59 -14.08
CA LEU A 130 -0.35 -24.19 -14.17
C LEU A 130 -0.21 -22.65 -14.21
N ALA A 131 -1.12 -21.94 -14.89
CA ALA A 131 -1.18 -20.48 -14.89
C ALA A 131 -1.53 -19.91 -13.51
N VAL A 132 -2.53 -20.48 -12.80
CA VAL A 132 -2.87 -20.04 -11.43
C VAL A 132 -1.69 -20.21 -10.48
N TRP A 133 -1.03 -21.37 -10.52
CA TRP A 133 0.09 -21.66 -9.62
C TRP A 133 1.32 -20.79 -9.92
N SER A 134 1.63 -20.58 -11.20
CA SER A 134 2.79 -19.77 -11.60
C SER A 134 2.53 -18.26 -11.66
N GLY A 135 1.30 -17.80 -11.38
CA GLY A 135 0.92 -16.39 -11.60
C GLY A 135 1.05 -15.98 -13.08
N ASN A 136 0.68 -16.89 -13.98
CA ASN A 136 0.86 -16.84 -15.43
C ASN A 136 2.30 -16.49 -15.85
N PHE A 137 3.27 -17.19 -15.26
CA PHE A 137 4.71 -17.01 -15.48
C PHE A 137 5.16 -15.55 -15.34
N PHE A 138 4.82 -14.91 -14.22
CA PHE A 138 5.16 -13.50 -13.95
C PHE A 138 4.75 -12.56 -15.11
N MET A 139 3.49 -12.65 -15.55
CA MET A 139 2.92 -11.89 -16.68
C MET A 139 3.45 -12.25 -18.07
N LEU A 140 4.51 -13.05 -18.20
CA LEU A 140 4.98 -13.46 -19.53
C LEU A 140 3.94 -14.32 -20.25
N GLY A 141 3.28 -15.21 -19.50
CA GLY A 141 2.16 -16.00 -20.02
C GLY A 141 1.01 -15.11 -20.48
N TRP A 142 0.76 -13.97 -19.81
CA TRP A 142 -0.29 -13.03 -20.20
C TRP A 142 -0.06 -12.47 -21.62
N PHE A 143 1.18 -12.12 -21.97
CA PHE A 143 1.51 -11.66 -23.33
C PHE A 143 1.47 -12.78 -24.36
N LEU A 144 1.94 -13.98 -24.02
CA LEU A 144 1.88 -15.14 -24.92
C LEU A 144 0.45 -15.55 -25.23
N ASP A 145 -0.43 -15.52 -24.21
CA ASP A 145 -1.84 -15.83 -24.35
C ASP A 145 -2.53 -14.89 -25.36
N LEU A 146 -2.17 -13.60 -25.39
CA LEU A 146 -2.72 -12.64 -26.37
C LEU A 146 -2.51 -13.10 -27.83
N LEU A 147 -1.32 -13.64 -28.12
CA LEU A 147 -0.93 -14.12 -29.45
C LEU A 147 -1.53 -15.49 -29.77
N LEU A 148 -1.65 -16.36 -28.76
CA LEU A 148 -2.09 -17.75 -28.92
C LEU A 148 -3.61 -17.91 -28.85
N LEU A 149 -4.34 -16.93 -28.29
CA LEU A 149 -5.79 -16.98 -28.11
C LEU A 149 -6.58 -17.30 -29.39
N PRO A 150 -6.31 -16.67 -30.56
CA PRO A 150 -7.01 -17.00 -31.79
C PRO A 150 -6.83 -18.46 -32.20
N THR A 151 -5.61 -18.99 -32.03
CA THR A 151 -5.29 -20.39 -32.33
C THR A 151 -6.01 -21.33 -31.36
N TYR A 152 -6.09 -20.97 -30.09
CA TYR A 152 -6.79 -21.78 -29.09
C TYR A 152 -8.30 -21.81 -29.29
N VAL A 153 -8.92 -20.68 -29.60
CA VAL A 153 -10.35 -20.60 -29.94
C VAL A 153 -10.65 -21.38 -31.20
N ARG A 154 -9.82 -21.26 -32.25
CA ARG A 154 -9.95 -22.06 -33.48
C ARG A 154 -9.85 -23.56 -33.16
N ALA A 155 -8.88 -23.97 -32.35
CA ALA A 155 -8.70 -25.36 -31.95
C ALA A 155 -9.90 -25.90 -31.14
N ALA A 156 -10.41 -25.13 -30.17
CA ALA A 156 -11.59 -25.48 -29.39
C ALA A 156 -12.85 -25.64 -30.26
N ASN A 157 -12.99 -24.78 -31.28
CA ASN A 157 -14.11 -24.79 -32.21
C ASN A 157 -13.97 -25.80 -33.36
N ARG A 158 -12.85 -26.54 -33.49
CA ARG A 158 -12.72 -27.58 -34.55
C ARG A 158 -13.75 -28.70 -34.40
N CYS A 159 -14.20 -28.98 -33.19
CA CYS A 159 -15.19 -30.01 -32.88
C CYS A 159 -16.61 -29.46 -32.72
N SER A 160 -16.83 -28.16 -32.92
CA SER A 160 -18.17 -27.56 -32.86
C SER A 160 -18.81 -27.55 -34.25
N VAL A 161 -20.05 -28.01 -34.35
CA VAL A 161 -20.83 -27.97 -35.59
C VAL A 161 -21.17 -26.50 -35.91
N ALA A 162 -21.20 -26.12 -37.19
CA ALA A 162 -21.52 -24.76 -37.63
C ALA A 162 -22.90 -24.26 -37.14
N SER A 163 -23.84 -25.18 -36.89
CA SER A 163 -25.18 -24.90 -36.36
C SER A 163 -25.24 -24.75 -34.83
N SER A 164 -24.13 -24.98 -34.10
CA SER A 164 -24.11 -24.84 -32.65
C SER A 164 -24.35 -23.40 -32.21
N THR A 165 -25.17 -23.22 -31.19
CA THR A 165 -25.43 -21.91 -30.60
C THR A 165 -24.16 -21.36 -29.94
N SER A 166 -23.93 -20.05 -30.07
CA SER A 166 -22.92 -19.37 -29.27
C SER A 166 -23.25 -19.51 -27.78
N ASP A 167 -22.23 -19.68 -26.93
CA ASP A 167 -22.41 -19.86 -25.49
C ASP A 167 -23.07 -18.65 -24.79
N GLY A 168 -23.12 -17.48 -25.44
CA GLY A 168 -23.68 -16.24 -24.87
C GLY A 168 -23.05 -15.83 -23.53
N SER A 169 -21.89 -16.39 -23.20
CA SER A 169 -21.24 -16.24 -21.89
C SER A 169 -20.72 -14.82 -21.70
N PHE A 170 -20.41 -14.12 -22.80
CA PHE A 170 -19.94 -12.74 -22.82
C PHE A 170 -20.75 -11.82 -21.90
N ARG A 171 -22.08 -11.89 -21.99
CA ARG A 171 -22.96 -10.98 -21.26
C ARG A 171 -23.06 -11.33 -19.78
N GLY A 172 -23.02 -12.62 -19.45
CA GLY A 172 -22.94 -13.08 -18.07
C GLY A 172 -21.63 -12.65 -17.42
N ILE A 173 -20.53 -12.74 -18.16
CA ILE A 173 -19.20 -12.28 -17.72
C ILE A 173 -19.22 -10.76 -17.54
N LEU A 174 -19.68 -9.99 -18.52
CA LEU A 174 -19.74 -8.52 -18.42
C LEU A 174 -20.58 -8.04 -17.24
N CYS A 175 -21.63 -8.80 -16.87
CA CYS A 175 -22.49 -8.55 -15.71
C CYS A 175 -22.06 -9.30 -14.43
N ARG A 176 -20.91 -9.97 -14.38
CA ARG A 176 -20.36 -10.55 -13.12
C ARG A 176 -18.94 -10.12 -12.82
N LEU A 177 -18.22 -9.66 -13.83
CA LEU A 177 -16.79 -9.47 -13.77
C LEU A 177 -16.37 -8.14 -13.12
N PRO A 178 -17.01 -6.98 -13.37
CA PRO A 178 -16.67 -5.75 -12.67
C PRO A 178 -16.71 -5.81 -11.13
N PRO A 179 -17.65 -6.50 -10.44
CA PRO A 179 -17.61 -6.61 -8.99
C PRO A 179 -16.47 -7.52 -8.58
N ILE A 180 -16.19 -8.63 -9.30
CA ILE A 180 -15.04 -9.49 -9.00
C ILE A 180 -13.75 -8.68 -9.11
N ILE A 181 -13.62 -7.84 -10.15
CA ILE A 181 -12.50 -6.92 -10.31
C ILE A 181 -12.45 -5.91 -9.17
N PHE A 182 -13.57 -5.28 -8.82
CA PHE A 182 -13.63 -4.30 -7.75
C PHE A 182 -13.22 -4.91 -6.41
N LEU A 183 -13.77 -6.09 -6.08
CA LEU A 183 -13.42 -6.87 -4.89
C LEU A 183 -11.93 -7.18 -4.85
N PHE A 184 -11.37 -7.61 -5.97
CA PHE A 184 -9.95 -7.92 -6.09
C PHE A 184 -9.07 -6.68 -5.94
N ILE A 185 -9.41 -5.56 -6.59
CA ILE A 185 -8.71 -4.28 -6.45
C ILE A 185 -8.79 -3.80 -5.00
N SER A 186 -9.97 -3.83 -4.37
CA SER A 186 -10.13 -3.46 -2.96
C SER A 186 -9.30 -4.36 -2.03
N MET A 187 -9.20 -5.66 -2.31
CA MET A 187 -8.34 -6.57 -1.56
C MET A 187 -6.85 -6.23 -1.73
N LEU A 188 -6.40 -5.94 -2.96
CA LEU A 188 -5.00 -5.54 -3.21
C LEU A 188 -4.66 -4.20 -2.57
N PHE A 189 -5.55 -3.21 -2.70
CA PHE A 189 -5.39 -1.90 -2.06
C PHE A 189 -5.39 -2.04 -0.54
N GLY A 190 -6.35 -2.80 0.03
CA GLY A 190 -6.36 -3.12 1.45
C GLY A 190 -5.07 -3.78 1.88
N GLY A 191 -4.61 -4.81 1.16
CA GLY A 191 -3.30 -5.42 1.40
C GLY A 191 -2.17 -4.40 1.40
N TYR A 192 -2.10 -3.52 0.40
CA TYR A 192 -1.05 -2.49 0.32
C TYR A 192 -1.07 -1.48 1.49
N PHE A 193 -2.24 -1.06 1.97
CA PHE A 193 -2.32 -0.12 3.09
C PHE A 193 -2.18 -0.79 4.45
N PHE A 194 -2.69 -2.01 4.62
CA PHE A 194 -2.70 -2.71 5.91
C PHE A 194 -1.48 -3.58 6.15
N MET A 195 -0.74 -3.96 5.10
CA MET A 195 0.39 -4.88 5.24
C MET A 195 1.51 -4.33 6.15
N PRO A 196 1.94 -3.05 6.06
CA PRO A 196 2.94 -2.51 6.97
C PRO A 196 2.52 -2.63 8.45
N ARG A 197 1.31 -2.20 8.78
CA ARG A 197 0.78 -2.31 10.14
C ARG A 197 0.55 -3.74 10.60
N THR A 198 0.16 -4.63 9.68
CA THR A 198 0.03 -6.06 9.99
C THR A 198 1.39 -6.67 10.33
N LEU A 199 2.45 -6.35 9.58
CA LEU A 199 3.81 -6.82 9.87
C LEU A 199 4.32 -6.29 11.22
N HIS A 200 4.04 -5.03 11.52
CA HIS A 200 4.38 -4.41 12.80
C HIS A 200 3.67 -5.08 13.97
N ASN A 201 2.35 -5.31 13.87
CA ASN A 201 1.57 -5.97 14.92
C ASN A 201 1.94 -7.44 15.12
N LEU A 202 2.40 -8.12 14.07
CA LEU A 202 2.94 -9.47 14.16
C LEU A 202 4.34 -9.51 14.78
N GLY A 203 4.96 -8.35 15.06
CA GLY A 203 6.30 -8.24 15.61
C GLY A 203 7.40 -8.73 14.66
N VAL A 204 7.10 -8.79 13.34
CA VAL A 204 8.09 -9.23 12.34
C VAL A 204 9.15 -8.15 12.15
N ILE A 205 8.72 -6.88 12.13
CA ILE A 205 9.59 -5.70 11.97
C ILE A 205 9.05 -4.59 12.86
N ASP A 206 9.88 -4.04 13.74
CA ASP A 206 9.53 -2.84 14.50
C ASP A 206 9.75 -1.59 13.65
N ILE A 207 8.73 -1.29 12.83
CA ILE A 207 8.73 -0.15 11.91
C ILE A 207 8.97 1.18 12.65
N ASP A 208 8.41 1.36 13.84
CA ASP A 208 8.55 2.60 14.62
C ASP A 208 10.00 2.80 15.07
N GLN A 209 10.65 1.72 15.53
CA GLN A 209 12.08 1.75 15.87
C GLN A 209 12.94 2.15 14.67
N ALA A 210 12.66 1.56 13.50
CA ALA A 210 13.41 1.81 12.27
C ALA A 210 13.26 3.27 11.82
N ILE A 211 12.03 3.79 11.75
CA ILE A 211 11.76 5.18 11.36
C ILE A 211 12.37 6.16 12.37
N ALA A 212 12.30 5.87 13.68
CA ALA A 212 12.89 6.72 14.71
C ALA A 212 14.43 6.68 14.72
N GLY A 213 15.05 5.68 14.09
CA GLY A 213 16.49 5.45 14.13
C GLY A 213 17.01 5.24 15.56
N THR A 214 16.21 4.54 16.37
CA THR A 214 16.47 4.31 17.80
C THR A 214 16.91 2.86 18.07
N ASP A 215 17.53 2.62 19.24
CA ASP A 215 18.02 1.28 19.61
C ASP A 215 16.89 0.32 20.06
N GLY A 216 15.68 0.85 20.27
CA GLY A 216 14.48 0.10 20.64
C GLY A 216 13.24 0.90 20.27
N ASN A 217 12.05 0.35 20.51
CA ASN A 217 10.81 1.04 20.18
C ASN A 217 10.73 2.41 20.90
N PRO A 218 10.38 3.52 20.19
CA PRO A 218 10.35 4.86 20.77
C PRO A 218 9.35 4.99 21.94
N TYR A 219 8.24 4.25 21.89
CA TYR A 219 7.25 4.22 22.95
C TYR A 219 7.80 3.56 24.22
N ASP A 220 8.57 2.47 24.06
CA ASP A 220 9.23 1.79 25.18
C ASP A 220 10.37 2.64 25.78
N ILE A 221 11.12 3.36 24.92
CA ILE A 221 12.18 4.30 25.34
C ILE A 221 11.58 5.43 26.19
N LEU A 222 10.45 6.01 25.76
CA LEU A 222 9.72 7.04 26.49
C LEU A 222 8.92 6.47 27.67
N GLY A 223 8.61 5.17 27.66
CA GLY A 223 7.83 4.51 28.70
C GLY A 223 6.35 4.90 28.67
N VAL A 224 5.83 5.15 27.47
CA VAL A 224 4.45 5.56 27.23
C VAL A 224 3.74 4.49 26.38
N PRO A 225 2.44 4.23 26.59
CA PRO A 225 1.64 3.39 25.70
C PRO A 225 1.72 3.85 24.22
N ARG A 226 1.59 2.91 23.27
CA ARG A 226 1.72 3.18 21.81
C ARG A 226 0.68 4.16 21.26
N ASP A 227 -0.39 4.33 22.01
CA ASP A 227 -1.56 5.14 21.73
C ASP A 227 -1.59 6.45 22.54
N SER A 228 -0.47 6.78 23.21
CA SER A 228 -0.35 8.00 24.02
C SER A 228 -0.44 9.27 23.18
N SER A 229 -1.08 10.30 23.75
CA SER A 229 -1.13 11.63 23.16
C SER A 229 0.26 12.27 23.06
N LYS A 230 0.41 13.27 22.19
CA LYS A 230 1.65 14.04 22.06
C LYS A 230 2.04 14.73 23.36
N ASP A 231 1.06 15.18 24.14
CA ASP A 231 1.30 15.82 25.42
C ASP A 231 1.84 14.81 26.44
N ALA A 232 1.26 13.61 26.53
CA ALA A 232 1.78 12.54 27.37
C ALA A 232 3.20 12.12 26.98
N ALA A 233 3.51 12.06 25.68
CA ALA A 233 4.87 11.81 25.19
C ALA A 233 5.85 12.94 25.55
N THR A 234 5.38 14.20 25.52
CA THR A 234 6.17 15.37 25.90
C THR A 234 6.48 15.37 27.39
N ASP A 235 5.49 15.07 28.22
CA ASP A 235 5.65 14.98 29.67
C ASP A 235 6.62 13.85 30.05
N ALA A 236 6.47 12.66 29.46
CA ALA A 236 7.36 11.54 29.69
C ALA A 236 8.80 11.82 29.22
N PHE A 237 8.96 12.54 28.10
CA PHE A 237 10.27 12.99 27.63
C PHE A 237 10.93 13.95 28.63
N LEU A 238 10.20 14.97 29.09
CA LEU A 238 10.71 15.94 30.05
C LEU A 238 11.08 15.27 31.38
N GLU A 239 10.24 14.35 31.86
CA GLU A 239 10.49 13.57 33.07
C GLU A 239 11.79 12.77 32.95
N LYS A 240 11.98 12.03 31.85
CA LYS A 240 13.19 11.22 31.62
C LYS A 240 14.44 12.05 31.32
N MET A 241 14.29 13.24 30.72
CA MET A 241 15.40 14.11 30.36
C MET A 241 15.93 14.92 31.55
N LYS A 242 15.04 15.34 32.46
CA LYS A 242 15.39 16.16 33.65
C LYS A 242 16.57 15.61 34.48
N PRO A 243 16.59 14.34 34.93
CA PRO A 243 17.72 13.83 35.71
C PRO A 243 19.04 13.81 34.92
N LEU A 244 18.97 13.62 33.60
CA LEU A 244 20.16 13.61 32.73
C LEU A 244 20.74 15.02 32.53
N LEU A 245 19.92 16.06 32.62
CA LEU A 245 20.36 17.46 32.54
C LEU A 245 20.97 17.95 33.85
N THR A 246 20.55 17.40 34.99
CA THR A 246 21.09 17.78 36.30
C THR A 246 22.47 17.19 36.60
N LEU A 247 22.94 16.22 35.81
CA LEU A 247 24.25 15.62 35.99
C LEU A 247 25.37 16.62 35.61
N PRO A 248 26.36 16.85 36.49
CA PRO A 248 27.44 17.81 36.24
C PRO A 248 28.40 17.36 35.13
N SER A 249 28.55 16.05 34.94
CA SER A 249 29.28 15.45 33.82
C SER A 249 28.49 14.27 33.26
N CYS A 250 28.35 14.23 31.94
CA CYS A 250 27.63 13.18 31.23
C CYS A 250 28.67 12.23 30.61
N ASP A 251 28.68 10.97 31.04
CA ASP A 251 29.49 9.93 30.43
C ASP A 251 28.93 9.48 29.07
N GLY A 252 29.62 8.56 28.40
CA GLY A 252 29.18 8.06 27.09
C GLY A 252 27.77 7.44 27.14
N VAL A 253 27.43 6.75 28.22
CA VAL A 253 26.11 6.13 28.40
C VAL A 253 25.02 7.19 28.57
N CYS A 254 25.27 8.22 29.38
CA CYS A 254 24.39 9.38 29.53
C CYS A 254 24.16 10.09 28.18
N VAL A 255 25.22 10.30 27.38
CA VAL A 255 25.11 10.95 26.07
C VAL A 255 24.24 10.11 25.13
N THR A 256 24.49 8.81 25.03
CA THR A 256 23.68 7.91 24.19
C THR A 256 22.22 7.92 24.63
N LYS A 257 21.95 7.88 25.94
CA LYS A 257 20.58 7.91 26.47
C LYS A 257 19.85 9.22 26.13
N LYS A 258 20.54 10.37 26.19
CA LYS A 258 19.98 11.66 25.76
C LYS A 258 19.62 11.66 24.27
N ILE A 259 20.49 11.11 23.43
CA ILE A 259 20.26 10.99 21.97
C ILE A 259 19.05 10.09 21.69
N GLN A 260 18.97 8.93 22.35
CA GLN A 260 17.86 7.99 22.18
C GLN A 260 16.51 8.62 22.61
N LEU A 261 16.48 9.33 23.75
CA LEU A 261 15.29 10.06 24.19
C LEU A 261 14.88 11.16 23.22
N ALA A 262 15.84 11.93 22.70
CA ALA A 262 15.58 12.99 21.74
C ALA A 262 14.99 12.44 20.44
N LYS A 263 15.57 11.37 19.89
CA LYS A 263 15.06 10.69 18.68
C LYS A 263 13.66 10.11 18.88
N ALA A 264 13.42 9.45 20.01
CA ALA A 264 12.10 8.92 20.33
C ALA A 264 11.04 10.03 20.44
N TYR A 265 11.40 11.16 21.04
CA TYR A 265 10.52 12.33 21.11
C TYR A 265 10.28 13.00 19.75
N GLU A 266 11.32 13.15 18.93
CA GLU A 266 11.21 13.67 17.56
C GLU A 266 10.26 12.81 16.72
N PHE A 267 10.37 11.47 16.83
CA PHE A 267 9.44 10.54 16.21
C PHE A 267 7.99 10.81 16.63
N MET A 268 7.72 10.98 17.92
CA MET A 268 6.36 11.29 18.43
C MET A 268 5.81 12.63 17.92
N GLN A 269 6.69 13.60 17.67
CA GLN A 269 6.29 14.87 17.07
C GLN A 269 6.06 14.79 15.56
N GLY A 270 6.52 13.70 14.92
CA GLY A 270 6.41 13.45 13.50
C GLY A 270 7.37 14.25 12.64
N THR A 271 8.52 14.63 13.19
CA THR A 271 9.57 15.32 12.43
C THR A 271 10.38 14.41 11.50
N PRO A 272 10.67 13.11 11.80
CA PRO A 272 11.58 12.32 10.97
C PRO A 272 11.08 12.16 9.53
N TRP A 273 9.81 11.77 9.33
CA TRP A 273 9.26 11.55 7.99
C TRP A 273 8.89 12.83 7.24
N ARG A 274 8.59 13.94 7.94
CA ARG A 274 8.31 15.24 7.30
C ARG A 274 9.55 15.91 6.70
N THR A 275 10.73 15.63 7.27
CA THR A 275 11.97 16.35 6.89
C THR A 275 12.54 15.85 5.58
N GLU A 276 12.42 14.53 5.31
CA GLU A 276 12.86 13.95 4.05
C GLU A 276 12.05 14.47 2.85
N ALA A 277 10.73 14.59 2.99
CA ALA A 277 9.84 15.08 1.94
C ALA A 277 10.17 16.51 1.49
N LYS A 278 10.67 17.36 2.39
CA LYS A 278 11.08 18.74 2.05
C LYS A 278 12.43 18.81 1.35
N SER A 279 13.34 17.88 1.65
CA SER A 279 14.68 17.87 1.05
C SER A 279 14.63 17.65 -0.46
N THR A 280 13.75 16.77 -0.95
CA THR A 280 13.58 16.45 -2.37
C THR A 280 12.84 17.54 -3.16
N SER A 281 12.04 18.37 -2.51
CA SER A 281 11.30 19.47 -3.13
C SER A 281 12.12 20.77 -3.20
N SER A 282 13.14 20.94 -2.33
CA SER A 282 13.77 22.24 -2.09
C SER A 282 14.85 22.70 -3.11
N GLU A 283 15.16 21.95 -4.17
CA GLU A 283 15.94 22.50 -5.30
C GLU A 283 15.12 23.48 -6.17
N GLY A 284 13.80 23.58 -5.95
CA GLY A 284 12.93 24.60 -6.52
C GLY A 284 12.93 25.91 -5.73
N LYS A 285 13.92 26.76 -5.99
CA LYS A 285 14.03 28.17 -5.60
C LYS A 285 12.67 28.90 -5.44
N GLN A 286 12.18 29.13 -4.22
CA GLN A 286 11.13 30.13 -4.02
C GLN A 286 11.35 30.97 -2.75
N SER A 287 11.83 32.19 -3.02
CA SER A 287 11.81 33.30 -2.09
C SER A 287 10.38 33.82 -1.99
N GLY A 288 9.82 33.95 -0.79
CA GLY A 288 8.49 34.51 -0.65
C GLY A 288 7.87 34.17 0.68
N ARG A 289 8.25 34.97 1.68
CA ARG A 289 7.65 35.08 3.01
C ARG A 289 6.13 35.27 2.88
N ASP A 290 5.40 34.74 3.87
CA ASP A 290 3.97 34.96 4.16
C ASP A 290 3.00 33.81 3.76
N ASP A 291 3.18 32.62 4.37
CA ASP A 291 2.15 31.55 4.40
C ASP A 291 1.94 31.08 5.85
N LEU A 292 1.32 31.94 6.68
CA LEU A 292 1.00 31.59 8.08
C LEU A 292 -0.43 31.07 8.30
N ASP A 293 -1.28 30.98 7.28
CA ASP A 293 -2.70 30.60 7.48
C ASP A 293 -3.27 29.66 6.40
N ARG A 294 -2.43 28.86 5.71
CA ARG A 294 -2.95 27.84 4.79
C ARG A 294 -3.49 26.64 5.58
N ASP A 295 -4.80 26.70 5.74
CA ASP A 295 -5.77 25.78 6.34
C ASP A 295 -5.34 24.30 6.50
N SER A 296 -5.50 23.83 7.73
CA SER A 296 -5.00 22.60 8.37
C SER A 296 -5.40 21.25 7.76
N THR A 297 -6.27 21.25 6.75
CA THR A 297 -6.86 20.00 6.22
C THR A 297 -6.02 19.41 5.08
N GLU A 298 -5.42 20.25 4.23
CA GLU A 298 -4.60 19.79 3.11
C GLU A 298 -3.25 19.22 3.58
N GLY A 299 -2.70 19.74 4.69
CA GLY A 299 -1.48 19.22 5.31
C GLY A 299 -1.65 17.81 5.90
N ARG A 300 -2.85 17.45 6.38
CA ARG A 300 -3.07 16.15 7.05
C ARG A 300 -2.95 14.96 6.09
N TRP A 301 -3.42 15.12 4.85
CA TRP A 301 -3.32 14.06 3.84
C TRP A 301 -1.90 13.89 3.30
N ALA A 302 -1.17 14.99 3.13
CA ALA A 302 0.25 14.95 2.78
C ALA A 302 1.07 14.24 3.86
N ASP A 303 0.85 14.60 5.13
CA ASP A 303 1.52 13.97 6.27
C ASP A 303 1.29 12.45 6.33
N TRP A 304 0.07 11.99 6.02
CA TRP A 304 -0.27 10.56 6.01
C TRP A 304 0.40 9.81 4.86
N ALA A 305 0.41 10.39 3.65
CA ALA A 305 1.06 9.77 2.49
C ALA A 305 2.58 9.67 2.69
N ASP A 306 3.21 10.71 3.25
CA ASP A 306 4.63 10.72 3.58
C ASP A 306 4.96 9.66 4.64
N PHE A 307 4.12 9.54 5.67
CA PHE A 307 4.25 8.51 6.68
C PHE A 307 4.17 7.09 6.09
N LEU A 308 3.16 6.82 5.25
CA LEU A 308 3.01 5.51 4.59
C LEU A 308 4.20 5.19 3.66
N ASN A 309 4.72 6.19 2.95
CA ASN A 309 5.91 6.02 2.13
C ASN A 309 7.14 5.69 2.98
N ALA A 310 7.31 6.34 4.13
CA ALA A 310 8.38 6.03 5.08
C ALA A 310 8.27 4.58 5.60
N GLU A 311 7.08 4.12 6.00
CA GLU A 311 6.85 2.72 6.42
C GLU A 311 7.27 1.73 5.31
N TRP A 312 6.87 1.98 4.06
CA TRP A 312 7.24 1.12 2.92
C TRP A 312 8.73 1.17 2.58
N MET A 313 9.40 2.31 2.77
CA MET A 313 10.84 2.44 2.58
C MET A 313 11.61 1.60 3.60
N GLU A 314 11.22 1.65 4.87
CA GLU A 314 11.86 0.83 5.91
C GLU A 314 11.66 -0.66 5.70
N ILE A 315 10.45 -1.09 5.29
CA ILE A 315 10.20 -2.50 4.94
C ILE A 315 11.11 -2.94 3.79
N LYS A 316 11.28 -2.12 2.75
CA LYS A 316 12.18 -2.43 1.62
C LYS A 316 13.64 -2.50 2.07
N ASN A 317 14.07 -1.61 2.96
CA ASN A 317 15.43 -1.61 3.50
C ASN A 317 15.69 -2.89 4.31
N ALA A 318 14.77 -3.26 5.21
CA ALA A 318 14.86 -4.47 6.01
C ALA A 318 14.92 -5.75 5.15
N ILE A 319 14.08 -5.84 4.11
CA ILE A 319 14.13 -6.95 3.14
C ILE A 319 15.46 -6.97 2.38
N GLY A 320 15.98 -5.79 2.00
CA GLY A 320 17.24 -5.64 1.29
C GLY A 320 18.45 -6.10 2.08
N GLU A 321 18.46 -5.89 3.41
CA GLU A 321 19.53 -6.36 4.29
C GLU A 321 19.54 -7.88 4.47
N HIS A 322 18.38 -8.52 4.47
CA HIS A 322 18.26 -9.98 4.64
C HIS A 322 18.49 -10.77 3.35
N MET A 323 18.39 -10.13 2.19
CA MET A 323 18.74 -10.77 0.93
C MET A 323 20.27 -10.88 0.85
N PRO A 324 20.85 -12.09 0.89
CA PRO A 324 22.29 -12.25 0.77
C PRO A 324 22.72 -11.59 -0.53
N ARG A 325 23.48 -10.50 -0.41
CA ARG A 325 24.03 -9.77 -1.53
C ARG A 325 24.82 -10.81 -2.32
N GLN A 326 24.31 -11.25 -3.48
CA GLN A 326 24.95 -12.31 -4.23
C GLN A 326 26.39 -11.87 -4.53
N GLU A 327 27.36 -12.43 -3.80
CA GLU A 327 28.79 -12.09 -3.92
C GLU A 327 29.37 -12.55 -5.28
N GLY A 328 28.53 -13.11 -6.16
CA GLY A 328 28.86 -13.62 -7.47
C GLY A 328 29.46 -12.61 -8.46
N GLU A 329 29.24 -11.30 -8.28
CA GLU A 329 29.86 -10.30 -9.17
C GLU A 329 31.28 -9.87 -8.74
N ALA A 330 31.68 -10.09 -7.49
CA ALA A 330 33.01 -9.72 -7.03
C ALA A 330 34.10 -10.64 -7.62
N HIS A 331 33.75 -11.89 -7.95
CA HIS A 331 34.71 -12.84 -8.53
C HIS A 331 35.00 -12.58 -10.02
N SER A 332 34.07 -11.97 -10.76
CA SER A 332 34.25 -11.62 -12.18
C SER A 332 35.13 -10.38 -12.38
N LYS A 333 35.05 -9.38 -11.48
CA LYS A 333 35.92 -8.19 -11.57
C LYS A 333 37.35 -8.48 -11.11
N ARG A 334 37.55 -9.42 -10.16
CA ARG A 334 38.89 -9.81 -9.70
C ARG A 334 39.67 -10.65 -10.74
N SER A 335 39.00 -11.37 -11.64
CA SER A 335 39.67 -12.08 -12.74
C SER A 335 40.12 -11.13 -13.85
N ARG A 336 39.36 -10.07 -14.16
CA ARG A 336 39.77 -9.03 -15.14
C ARG A 336 40.90 -8.12 -14.64
N GLN A 337 41.00 -7.86 -13.33
CA GLN A 337 42.08 -7.02 -12.80
C GLN A 337 43.44 -7.74 -12.71
N ARG A 338 43.46 -9.09 -12.71
CA ARG A 338 44.70 -9.88 -12.74
C ARG A 338 45.37 -9.97 -14.11
N GLN A 339 44.74 -9.48 -15.18
CA GLN A 339 45.32 -9.47 -16.54
C GLN A 339 45.84 -8.10 -16.98
N ARG A 340 46.02 -7.13 -16.08
CA ARG A 340 46.78 -5.92 -16.43
C ARG A 340 48.29 -6.24 -16.38
N PRO A 341 49.04 -6.13 -17.49
CA PRO A 341 50.48 -6.36 -17.49
C PRO A 341 51.18 -5.37 -16.55
N ARG A 342 52.08 -5.88 -15.70
CA ARG A 342 52.91 -5.05 -14.81
C ARG A 342 53.75 -4.08 -15.66
N PRO A 343 53.73 -2.77 -15.39
CA PRO A 343 54.68 -1.85 -16.00
C PRO A 343 56.10 -2.20 -15.52
N LYS A 344 57.03 -2.32 -16.46
CA LYS A 344 58.45 -2.58 -16.20
C LYS A 344 59.01 -1.43 -15.36
N SER A 345 59.49 -1.75 -14.15
CA SER A 345 60.19 -0.85 -13.25
C SER A 345 61.48 -0.36 -13.90
N GLY A 346 61.63 0.95 -14.14
CA GLY A 346 62.89 1.46 -14.69
C GLY A 346 63.02 2.92 -15.06
N GLN A 347 62.15 3.84 -14.61
CA GLN A 347 62.39 5.28 -14.81
C GLN A 347 62.04 6.09 -13.56
N LYS A 348 63.06 6.75 -12.99
CA LYS A 348 62.95 7.76 -11.93
C LYS A 348 62.33 9.04 -12.51
N PRO A 349 61.31 9.65 -11.89
CA PRO A 349 60.85 10.98 -12.26
C PRO A 349 61.85 12.06 -11.77
N PRO A 350 61.95 13.20 -12.48
CA PRO A 350 62.88 14.28 -12.15
C PRO A 350 62.37 15.15 -10.98
N PRO A 351 63.26 15.84 -10.24
CA PRO A 351 62.89 16.70 -9.12
C PRO A 351 62.38 18.05 -9.61
N THR A 352 61.09 18.34 -9.39
CA THR A 352 60.54 19.68 -9.56
C THR A 352 60.69 20.45 -8.26
N GLY A 353 61.73 21.27 -8.15
CA GLY A 353 61.82 22.36 -7.18
C GLY A 353 60.94 23.52 -7.63
N ARG A 354 60.08 24.01 -6.74
CA ARG A 354 59.46 25.33 -6.89
C ARG A 354 59.20 25.95 -5.51
N GLU A 355 60.08 26.88 -5.17
CA GLU A 355 59.97 27.79 -4.04
C GLU A 355 58.66 28.59 -4.12
N ARG A 356 57.97 28.74 -2.98
CA ARG A 356 56.87 29.69 -2.78
C ARG A 356 57.42 30.88 -1.97
N PRO A 357 57.29 32.12 -2.45
CA PRO A 357 57.51 33.29 -1.59
C PRO A 357 56.23 33.64 -0.84
N SER A 358 56.43 34.01 0.43
CA SER A 358 55.49 34.64 1.34
C SER A 358 55.05 36.04 0.87
N ARG A 359 53.75 36.25 0.69
CA ARG A 359 53.04 37.54 0.73
C ARG A 359 51.67 37.22 1.36
N GLY A 360 51.24 37.82 2.46
CA GLY A 360 51.12 39.26 2.70
C GLY A 360 49.62 39.58 2.67
N SER A 361 49.01 39.65 3.86
CA SER A 361 47.59 39.93 4.07
C SER A 361 47.18 41.30 3.53
N PRO A 362 45.93 41.44 3.06
CA PRO A 362 45.18 42.66 3.36
C PRO A 362 43.77 42.37 3.89
N SER A 363 43.45 43.09 4.96
CA SER A 363 42.12 43.35 5.49
C SER A 363 41.28 44.15 4.48
N PRO A 364 39.97 43.90 4.32
CA PRO A 364 39.07 44.88 3.73
C PRO A 364 38.09 45.44 4.75
N ALA A 365 38.03 46.77 4.72
CA ALA A 365 37.24 47.65 5.52
C ALA A 365 35.73 47.52 5.27
N THR A 366 35.01 47.94 6.32
CA THR A 366 33.59 48.25 6.41
C THR A 366 33.06 49.10 5.24
N ALA A 367 32.10 48.57 4.49
CA ALA A 367 31.28 49.34 3.55
C ALA A 367 29.84 49.48 4.07
N ARG A 368 29.60 50.61 4.75
CA ARG A 368 28.31 51.12 5.20
C ARG A 368 27.48 51.54 3.98
N LYS A 369 26.40 50.82 3.68
CA LYS A 369 25.49 51.11 2.56
C LYS A 369 24.34 51.99 3.06
N GLU A 370 24.42 53.29 2.77
CA GLU A 370 23.29 54.23 2.94
C GLU A 370 22.12 53.82 2.03
N ARG A 371 20.95 53.56 2.62
CA ARG A 371 19.68 53.50 1.89
C ARG A 371 19.06 54.90 1.91
N LYS A 372 19.07 55.56 0.74
CA LYS A 372 18.27 56.75 0.47
C LYS A 372 16.78 56.37 0.46
N GLY A 373 16.03 57.00 1.36
CA GLY A 373 14.57 56.97 1.36
C GLY A 373 14.01 57.72 0.14
N LYS A 374 12.91 57.20 -0.41
CA LYS A 374 12.07 57.89 -1.39
C LYS A 374 10.65 57.89 -0.85
N PRO A 375 10.03 59.04 -0.57
CA PRO A 375 8.64 59.10 -0.14
C PRO A 375 7.73 58.99 -1.37
N ARG A 376 6.69 58.16 -1.28
CA ARG A 376 5.54 58.22 -2.20
C ARG A 376 4.36 58.83 -1.46
N ALA A 377 3.98 60.02 -1.93
CA ALA A 377 2.77 60.71 -1.54
C ALA A 377 1.55 60.07 -2.23
N GLY A 378 0.48 59.90 -1.45
CA GLY A 378 -0.85 60.45 -1.69
C GLY A 378 -1.61 60.11 -2.97
N GLY A 379 -2.81 59.55 -2.79
CA GLY A 379 -3.93 59.68 -3.71
C GLY A 379 -5.08 58.71 -3.42
N PRO A 380 -6.22 59.17 -2.86
CA PRO A 380 -7.44 58.39 -2.72
C PRO A 380 -8.46 58.73 -3.83
N GLY A 381 -9.17 57.71 -4.29
CA GLY A 381 -10.34 57.81 -5.17
C GLY A 381 -10.66 56.41 -5.67
N GLY A 382 -11.86 55.86 -5.68
CA GLY A 382 -13.24 56.26 -5.36
C GLY A 382 -14.09 55.00 -5.64
N PRO A 383 -15.40 54.99 -5.35
CA PRO A 383 -16.20 53.76 -5.28
C PRO A 383 -16.67 53.27 -6.66
N SER A 384 -16.82 51.94 -6.79
CA SER A 384 -17.45 51.30 -7.95
C SER A 384 -18.90 50.93 -7.63
N GLU A 385 -19.83 51.54 -8.35
CA GLU A 385 -21.14 50.95 -8.66
C GLU A 385 -21.00 50.05 -9.88
N LEU A 386 -21.50 48.80 -9.78
CA LEU A 386 -22.40 48.11 -10.72
C LEU A 386 -22.64 46.67 -10.26
#